data_AF-A0A3R6TAE2-F1
#
_entry.id   AF-A0A3R6TAE2-F1
#
_cell.length_a   1.000
_cell.length_b   1.000
_cell.length_c   1.000
_cell.angle_alpha   90.00
_cell.angle_beta   90.00
_cell.angle_gamma   90.00
#
_symmetry.space_group_name_H-M   'P 1'
#
loop_
_entity.id
_entity.type
_entity.pdbx_description
1 polymer ?
#
loop_
_entity_poly.entity_id
_entity_poly.type
_entity_poly.pdbx_seq_one_letter_code
_entity_poly.pdbx_strand_id
1 'polypeptide(L)'
;MNRRFGKNDILLLGMLAVVILVFYVGMTSALQSGDSIIITVNGSEYGRYSLTENKEIPIKIDGKVTNIVTIENGTAYMLEANCPDQLCMHQKAISKDKESIICLPNRVVVTVESEQKNTLDDVAG
;
A
#
# COMPACT_ATOMS: atom_id res chain seq x y z
N MET A 1 -44.68 -20.99 -11.94
CA MET A 1 -44.64 -20.27 -13.24
C MET A 1 -43.28 -20.57 -13.87
N ASN A 2 -43.18 -21.71 -14.56
CA ASN A 2 -41.89 -22.33 -14.90
C ASN A 2 -41.35 -21.67 -16.18
N ARG A 3 -40.47 -20.68 -16.01
CA ARG A 3 -39.75 -20.09 -17.15
C ARG A 3 -38.79 -21.14 -17.69
N ARG A 4 -39.12 -21.71 -18.85
CA ARG A 4 -38.26 -22.63 -19.58
C ARG A 4 -37.05 -21.81 -20.04
N PHE A 5 -35.94 -21.92 -19.32
CA PHE A 5 -34.65 -21.39 -19.75
C PHE A 5 -34.36 -21.92 -21.17
N GLY A 6 -34.45 -21.04 -22.16
CA GLY A 6 -34.06 -21.36 -23.52
C GLY A 6 -32.55 -21.55 -23.58
N LYS A 7 -32.07 -22.39 -24.51
CA LYS A 7 -30.63 -22.62 -24.72
C LYS A 7 -29.86 -21.31 -24.93
N ASN A 8 -30.52 -20.30 -25.49
CA ASN A 8 -29.97 -18.97 -25.73
C ASN A 8 -29.90 -18.12 -24.45
N ASP A 9 -30.84 -18.27 -23.50
CA ASP A 9 -30.77 -17.59 -22.19
C ASP A 9 -29.58 -18.09 -21.38
N ILE A 10 -29.31 -19.40 -21.40
CA ILE A 10 -28.14 -19.99 -20.73
C ILE A 10 -26.83 -19.46 -21.35
N LEU A 11 -26.82 -19.26 -22.66
CA LEU A 11 -25.65 -18.75 -23.39
C LEU A 11 -25.39 -17.27 -23.06
N LEU A 12 -26.45 -16.46 -22.96
CA LEU A 12 -26.36 -15.05 -22.53
C LEU A 12 -25.93 -14.92 -21.07
N LEU A 13 -26.48 -15.75 -20.19
CA LEU A 13 -26.17 -15.72 -18.75
C LEU A 13 -24.74 -16.20 -18.48
N GLY A 14 -24.26 -17.19 -19.23
CA GLY A 14 -22.87 -17.62 -19.21
C GLY A 14 -21.90 -16.54 -19.69
N MET A 15 -22.21 -15.85 -20.79
CA MET A 15 -21.38 -14.74 -21.30
C MET A 15 -21.30 -13.59 -20.30
N LEU A 16 -22.41 -13.21 -19.69
CA LEU A 16 -22.46 -12.17 -18.66
C LEU A 16 -21.62 -12.55 -17.42
N ALA A 17 -21.71 -13.81 -16.98
CA ALA A 17 -20.91 -14.32 -15.87
C ALA A 17 -19.40 -14.25 -16.17
N VAL A 18 -18.98 -14.58 -17.39
CA VAL A 18 -17.57 -14.48 -17.81
C VAL A 18 -17.10 -13.03 -17.81
N VAL A 19 -17.90 -12.08 -18.31
CA VAL A 19 -17.55 -10.65 -18.29
C VAL A 19 -17.38 -10.13 -16.86
N ILE A 20 -18.29 -10.49 -15.95
CA ILE A 20 -18.19 -10.12 -14.53
C ILE A 20 -16.93 -10.72 -13.90
N LEU A 21 -16.61 -11.98 -14.20
CA LEU A 21 -15.44 -12.65 -13.67
C LEU A 21 -14.13 -12.03 -14.18
N VAL A 22 -14.06 -11.68 -15.47
CA VAL A 22 -12.92 -10.97 -16.05
C VAL A 22 -12.76 -9.57 -15.44
N PHE A 23 -13.85 -8.84 -15.23
CA PHE A 23 -13.81 -7.53 -14.59
C PHE A 23 -13.36 -7.63 -13.12
N TYR A 24 -13.84 -8.64 -12.40
CA TYR A 24 -13.47 -8.91 -11.01
C TYR A 24 -11.97 -9.23 -10.88
N VAL A 25 -11.43 -10.10 -11.73
CA VAL A 25 -9.99 -10.44 -11.75
C VAL A 25 -9.13 -9.27 -12.24
N GLY A 26 -9.60 -8.49 -13.22
CA GLY A 26 -8.89 -7.29 -13.69
C GLY A 26 -8.80 -6.21 -12.61
N MET A 27 -9.84 -6.07 -11.79
CA MET A 27 -9.90 -5.06 -10.74
C MET A 27 -9.01 -5.39 -9.54
N THR A 28 -8.78 -6.68 -9.23
CA THR A 28 -7.80 -7.07 -8.20
C THR A 28 -6.35 -6.85 -8.63
N SER A 29 -6.07 -6.91 -9.93
CA SER A 29 -4.74 -6.65 -10.50
C SER A 29 -4.45 -5.16 -10.70
N ALA A 30 -5.50 -4.33 -10.81
CA ALA A 30 -5.40 -2.87 -10.91
C ALA A 30 -5.16 -2.16 -9.56
N LEU A 31 -5.22 -2.90 -8.45
CA LEU A 31 -4.71 -2.47 -7.14
C LEU A 31 -3.20 -2.71 -7.07
N GLN A 32 -2.45 -2.15 -8.04
CA GLN A 32 -1.01 -1.94 -7.86
C GLN A 32 -0.84 -0.87 -6.78
N SER A 33 -0.96 -1.35 -5.55
CA SER A 33 -0.40 -0.72 -4.35
C SER A 33 1.11 -0.58 -4.61
N GLY A 34 1.74 0.47 -4.09
CA GLY A 34 3.18 0.61 -4.22
C GLY A 34 3.88 -0.65 -3.74
N ASP A 35 5.01 -0.97 -4.35
CA ASP A 35 5.63 -2.28 -4.17
C ASP A 35 6.31 -2.38 -2.80
N SER A 36 6.82 -1.25 -2.31
CA SER A 36 7.53 -1.17 -1.05
C SER A 36 7.29 0.14 -0.31
N ILE A 37 7.49 0.12 1.01
CA ILE A 37 7.73 1.33 1.79
C ILE A 37 9.22 1.50 2.05
N ILE A 38 9.67 2.75 2.03
CA ILE A 38 10.95 3.17 2.57
C ILE A 38 10.71 3.88 3.88
N ILE A 39 11.44 3.46 4.90
CA ILE A 39 11.50 4.16 6.17
C ILE A 39 12.81 4.92 6.21
N THR A 40 12.74 6.24 6.43
CA THR A 40 13.90 7.08 6.66
C THR A 40 13.86 7.65 8.07
N VAL A 41 15.03 7.73 8.69
CA VAL A 41 15.23 8.27 10.04
C VAL A 41 16.34 9.31 9.95
N ASN A 42 16.06 10.54 10.36
CA ASN A 42 17.01 11.66 10.21
C ASN A 42 17.48 11.90 8.76
N GLY A 43 16.65 11.55 7.77
CA GLY A 43 16.98 11.68 6.35
C GLY A 43 17.86 10.56 5.78
N SER A 44 18.28 9.59 6.60
CA SER A 44 18.98 8.38 6.14
C SER A 44 18.01 7.21 6.03
N GLU A 45 18.17 6.37 5.01
CA GLU A 45 17.39 5.15 4.87
C GLU A 45 17.63 4.21 6.06
N TYR A 46 16.55 3.88 6.77
CA TYR A 46 16.53 2.88 7.82
C TYR A 46 16.30 1.47 7.24
N GLY A 47 15.45 1.40 6.22
CA GLY A 47 15.24 0.19 5.43
C GLY A 47 14.03 0.28 4.50
N ARG A 48 13.98 -0.69 3.60
CA ARG A 48 12.89 -0.90 2.64
C ARG A 48 12.15 -2.20 2.96
N TYR A 49 10.82 -2.16 2.89
CA TYR A 49 9.96 -3.30 3.21
C TYR A 49 8.84 -3.43 2.18
N SER A 50 8.56 -4.65 1.74
CA SER A 50 7.48 -4.91 0.79
C SER A 50 6.12 -4.63 1.42
N LEU A 51 5.21 -3.98 0.69
CA LEU A 51 3.81 -3.80 1.13
C LEU A 51 3.01 -5.11 1.07
N THR A 52 3.50 -6.13 0.36
CA THR A 52 2.83 -7.44 0.24
C THR A 52 3.04 -8.35 1.44
N GLU A 53 4.01 -8.05 2.31
CA GLU A 53 4.31 -8.86 3.49
C GLU A 53 3.80 -8.17 4.75
N ASN A 54 2.88 -8.84 5.47
CA ASN A 54 2.41 -8.33 6.75
C ASN A 54 3.53 -8.38 7.79
N LYS A 55 3.85 -7.24 8.40
CA LYS A 55 4.99 -7.13 9.33
C LYS A 55 4.88 -5.90 10.23
N GLU A 56 5.33 -6.06 11.47
CA GLU A 56 5.57 -4.94 12.39
C GLU A 56 7.07 -4.57 12.40
N ILE A 57 7.35 -3.29 12.27
CA ILE A 57 8.70 -2.75 12.10
C ILE A 57 8.96 -1.75 13.24
N PRO A 58 9.67 -2.16 14.30
CA PRO A 58 10.05 -1.26 15.38
C PRO A 58 11.25 -0.41 14.95
N ILE A 59 11.07 0.91 14.97
CA ILE A 59 12.10 1.89 14.65
C ILE A 59 12.80 2.31 15.93
N LYS A 60 14.12 2.07 15.98
CA LYS A 60 14.95 2.40 17.14
C LYS A 60 15.78 3.64 16.89
N ILE A 61 15.67 4.62 17.79
CA ILE A 61 16.51 5.82 17.84
C ILE A 61 17.23 5.78 19.19
N ASP A 62 18.55 5.89 19.18
CA ASP A 62 19.40 5.81 20.38
C ASP A 62 19.14 4.57 21.25
N GLY A 63 18.87 3.43 20.61
CA GLY A 63 18.61 2.14 21.27
C GLY A 63 17.20 1.98 21.86
N LYS A 64 16.34 2.99 21.78
CA LYS A 64 14.93 2.94 22.24
C LYS A 64 13.98 2.86 21.06
N VAL A 65 12.92 2.06 21.20
CA VAL A 65 11.83 2.05 20.22
C VAL A 65 11.07 3.37 20.33
N THR A 66 10.93 4.07 19.22
CA THR A 66 10.28 5.40 19.15
C THR A 66 9.02 5.39 18.31
N ASN A 67 9.00 4.56 17.26
CA ASN A 67 7.88 4.37 16.36
C ASN A 67 7.74 2.88 16.02
N ILE A 68 6.51 2.42 15.81
CA ILE A 68 6.21 1.09 15.28
C ILE A 68 5.36 1.28 14.03
N VAL A 69 5.88 0.85 12.89
CA VAL A 69 5.17 0.86 11.60
C VAL A 69 4.66 -0.54 11.34
N THR A 70 3.39 -0.65 10.98
CA THR A 70 2.76 -1.94 10.65
C THR A 70 2.35 -1.94 9.19
N ILE A 71 2.74 -3.01 8.50
CA ILE A 71 2.25 -3.35 7.17
C ILE A 71 1.20 -4.44 7.35
N GLU A 72 0.00 -4.19 6.84
CA GLU A 72 -1.10 -5.15 6.87
C GLU A 72 -1.99 -4.97 5.63
N ASN A 73 -2.32 -6.08 4.98
CA ASN A 73 -3.25 -6.14 3.85
C ASN A 73 -2.88 -5.19 2.69
N GLY A 74 -1.59 -5.04 2.38
CA GLY A 74 -1.13 -4.15 1.30
C GLY A 74 -1.07 -2.66 1.68
N THR A 75 -1.22 -2.33 2.96
CA THR A 75 -1.19 -0.95 3.45
C THR A 75 -0.21 -0.81 4.61
N ALA A 76 0.41 0.35 4.75
CA ALA A 76 1.26 0.69 5.87
C ALA A 76 0.63 1.78 6.74
N TYR A 77 0.72 1.66 8.05
CA TYR A 77 0.29 2.70 8.99
C TYR A 77 1.21 2.75 10.22
N MET A 78 1.14 3.85 10.97
CA MET A 78 1.85 3.99 12.22
C MET A 78 1.02 3.39 13.36
N LEU A 79 1.47 2.28 13.94
CA LEU A 79 0.80 1.60 15.06
C LEU A 79 1.04 2.34 16.37
N GLU A 80 2.29 2.71 16.64
CA GLU A 80 2.71 3.37 17.87
C GLU A 80 3.76 4.44 17.58
N ALA A 81 3.71 5.54 18.32
CA ALA A 81 4.77 6.54 18.37
C ALA A 81 4.91 7.05 19.80
N ASN A 82 6.10 7.45 20.23
CA ASN A 82 6.32 8.05 21.54
C ASN A 82 6.39 9.60 21.50
N CYS A 83 5.99 10.20 20.37
CA CYS A 83 6.02 11.65 20.18
C CYS A 83 4.87 12.37 20.91
N PRO A 84 5.01 13.64 21.30
CA PRO A 84 3.98 14.34 22.09
C PRO A 84 2.69 14.62 21.31
N ASP A 85 2.79 14.79 19.99
CA ASP A 85 1.67 15.21 19.14
C ASP A 85 0.82 14.04 18.62
N GLN A 86 1.40 12.83 18.57
CA GLN A 86 0.75 11.60 18.12
C GLN A 86 0.04 11.71 16.76
N LEU A 87 0.41 12.70 15.94
CA LEU A 87 -0.31 13.00 14.70
C LEU A 87 -0.12 11.88 13.66
N CYS A 88 1.07 11.26 13.63
CA CYS A 88 1.38 10.17 12.70
C CYS A 88 0.51 8.92 12.91
N MET A 89 0.06 8.63 14.14
CA MET A 89 -0.83 7.49 14.42
C MET A 89 -2.26 7.73 13.91
N HIS A 90 -2.64 9.01 13.74
CA HIS A 90 -3.96 9.39 13.24
C HIS A 90 -3.98 9.62 11.72
N GLN A 91 -2.82 9.55 11.06
CA GLN A 91 -2.75 9.60 9.61
C GLN A 91 -3.38 8.33 9.02
N LYS A 92 -3.93 8.45 7.81
CA LYS A 92 -4.51 7.31 7.12
C LYS A 92 -3.41 6.32 6.74
N ALA A 93 -3.78 5.04 6.67
CA ALA A 93 -2.91 4.04 6.07
C ALA A 93 -2.57 4.43 4.62
N ILE A 94 -1.32 4.22 4.24
CA ILE A 94 -0.77 4.55 2.94
C ILE A 94 -0.54 3.27 2.14
N SER A 95 -0.80 3.33 0.84
CA SER A 95 -0.55 2.21 -0.07
C SER A 95 -0.26 2.63 -1.50
N LYS A 96 -0.43 3.90 -1.86
CA LYS A 96 -0.18 4.40 -3.22
C LYS A 96 1.17 5.09 -3.31
N ASP A 97 1.75 5.06 -4.50
CA ASP A 97 3.01 5.74 -4.81
C ASP A 97 3.05 7.18 -4.29
N LYS A 98 4.17 7.56 -3.66
CA LYS A 98 4.42 8.90 -3.09
C LYS A 98 3.54 9.29 -1.90
N GLU A 99 2.63 8.43 -1.44
CA GLU A 99 2.00 8.62 -0.13
C GLU A 99 3.04 8.48 0.98
N SER A 100 2.89 9.27 2.04
CA SER A 100 3.83 9.24 3.16
C SER A 100 3.16 9.45 4.50
N ILE A 101 3.76 8.86 5.54
CA ILE A 101 3.46 9.11 6.95
C ILE A 101 4.69 9.75 7.59
N ILE A 102 4.50 10.92 8.19
CA ILE A 102 5.59 11.72 8.75
C ILE A 102 5.40 11.85 10.25
N CYS A 103 6.41 11.44 11.01
CA CYS A 103 6.57 11.76 12.44
C CYS A 103 7.69 12.80 12.57
N LEU A 104 7.30 14.07 12.58
CA LEU A 104 8.25 15.18 12.61
C LEU A 104 9.13 15.21 13.88
N PRO A 105 8.61 14.99 15.11
CA PRO A 105 9.43 15.03 16.32
C PRO A 105 10.53 13.97 16.35
N ASN A 106 10.24 12.77 15.86
CA ASN A 106 11.20 11.66 15.80
C ASN A 106 11.97 11.63 14.47
N ARG A 107 11.68 12.55 13.53
CA ARG A 107 12.29 12.64 12.19
C ARG A 107 12.20 11.32 11.42
N VAL A 108 11.06 10.65 11.54
CA VAL A 108 10.75 9.41 10.83
C VAL A 108 9.82 9.74 9.67
N VAL A 109 10.16 9.27 8.47
CA VAL A 109 9.29 9.36 7.29
C VAL A 109 9.14 7.98 6.69
N VAL A 110 7.90 7.53 6.55
CA VAL A 110 7.52 6.32 5.83
C VAL A 110 6.95 6.75 4.49
N THR A 111 7.54 6.34 3.38
CA THR A 111 7.08 6.70 2.03
C THR A 111 6.83 5.44 1.23
N VAL A 112 5.72 5.39 0.49
CA VAL A 112 5.46 4.33 -0.48
C VAL A 112 6.21 4.63 -1.77
N GLU A 113 7.04 3.70 -2.21
CA GLU A 113 7.67 3.72 -3.52
C GLU A 113 7.21 2.51 -4.34
N SER A 114 6.74 2.81 -5.54
CA SER A 114 6.59 1.80 -6.59
C SER A 114 7.92 1.61 -7.28
N GLU A 115 8.30 0.36 -7.59
CA GLU A 115 9.36 0.10 -8.57
C GLU A 115 8.89 0.51 -9.97
N GLN A 116 8.64 1.81 -10.17
CA GLN A 116 8.70 2.36 -11.51
C GLN A 116 10.16 2.27 -11.92
N LYS A 117 10.42 1.31 -12.81
CA LYS A 117 11.58 1.32 -13.68
C LYS A 117 11.53 2.64 -14.48
N ASN A 118 12.01 3.72 -13.88
CA ASN A 118 12.16 5.03 -14.50
C ASN A 118 13.27 4.91 -15.56
N THR A 119 12.93 4.31 -16.70
CA THR A 119 13.41 4.86 -17.96
C THR A 119 12.71 6.21 -18.07
N LEU A 120 13.47 7.29 -18.28
CA LEU A 120 13.07 8.71 -18.32
C LEU A 120 13.53 9.55 -17.11
N ASP A 121 14.79 9.41 -16.70
CA ASP A 121 15.60 10.60 -16.35
C ASP A 121 16.57 10.84 -17.53
N ASP A 122 16.07 11.52 -18.55
CA ASP A 122 16.90 12.32 -19.44
C ASP A 122 16.10 13.59 -19.78
N VAL A 123 16.82 14.70 -19.81
CA VAL A 123 16.40 16.08 -20.14
C VAL A 123 16.16 17.04 -18.96
N ALA A 124 17.20 17.86 -18.79
CA ALA A 124 17.30 19.25 -18.32
C ALA A 124 17.46 19.45 -16.80
N GLY A 125 18.51 20.10 -16.31
CA GLY A 125 19.41 21.06 -16.95
C GLY A 125 19.54 22.27 -16.02
#